data_AF-V4KU78-F1
#
_entry.id   AF-V4KU78-F1
#
_cell.length_a   1.000
_cell.length_b   1.000
_cell.length_c   1.000
_cell.angle_alpha   90.00
_cell.angle_beta   90.00
_cell.angle_gamma   90.00
#
_symmetry.space_group_name_H-M   'P 1'
#
loop_
_entity.id
_entity.type
_entity.pdbx_description
1 polymer ?
#
loop_
_entity_poly.entity_id
_entity_poly.type
_entity_poly.pdbx_seq_one_letter_code
_entity_poly.pdbx_strand_id
1 'polypeptide(L)'
;MMKASVEGNFDVDKSSGAASLFFNASNVKLRTTMTDATIIAGPSLNGLSLVVEEPDFFIIDYNVPKKKLLNLTYIHSRDNRTIVDGSLVTDPTNKLSANYMVSTKNCKLVYTYAHGGIATFEQCYDLGKNPWDFL
;
A
#
# COMPACT_ATOMS: atom_id res chain seq x y z
N MET A 1 13.23 -13.39 -16.65
CA MET A 1 12.12 -13.90 -17.50
C MET A 1 10.84 -13.14 -17.15
N MET A 2 10.08 -12.71 -18.15
CA MET A 2 8.82 -11.96 -18.00
C MET A 2 7.63 -12.89 -18.28
N LYS A 3 6.58 -12.82 -17.46
CA LYS A 3 5.33 -13.58 -17.64
C LYS A 3 4.15 -12.62 -17.46
N ALA A 4 3.18 -12.68 -18.36
CA ALA A 4 1.92 -11.94 -18.23
C ALA A 4 0.75 -12.93 -18.20
N SER A 5 -0.32 -12.61 -17.47
CA SER A 5 -1.59 -13.33 -17.53
C SER A 5 -2.76 -12.36 -17.46
N VAL A 6 -3.86 -12.74 -18.11
CA VAL A 6 -5.13 -12.02 -18.08
C VAL A 6 -6.21 -13.05 -17.79
N GLU A 7 -7.07 -12.75 -16.82
CA GLU A 7 -8.18 -13.58 -16.40
C GLU A 7 -9.46 -12.74 -16.43
N GLY A 8 -10.54 -13.30 -16.97
CA GLY A 8 -11.82 -12.62 -17.07
C GLY A 8 -12.93 -13.48 -16.50
N ASN A 9 -13.77 -12.90 -15.65
CA ASN A 9 -14.94 -13.54 -15.09
C ASN A 9 -16.19 -12.82 -15.60
N PHE A 10 -17.11 -13.58 -16.19
CA PHE A 10 -18.36 -13.06 -16.74
C PHE A 10 -19.54 -13.75 -16.06
N ASP A 11 -20.29 -12.97 -15.28
CA ASP A 11 -21.59 -13.35 -14.71
C ASP A 11 -22.67 -12.41 -15.27
N VAL A 12 -23.92 -12.85 -15.30
CA VAL A 12 -25.06 -12.11 -15.89
C VAL A 12 -25.24 -10.73 -15.24
N ASP A 13 -24.85 -10.60 -13.96
CA ASP A 13 -24.96 -9.37 -13.20
C ASP A 13 -23.66 -8.54 -13.11
N LYS A 14 -22.48 -9.14 -13.34
CA LYS A 14 -21.17 -8.46 -13.23
C LYS A 14 -20.11 -9.09 -14.13
N SER A 15 -19.41 -8.25 -14.90
CA SER A 15 -18.16 -8.61 -15.58
C SER A 15 -16.97 -7.99 -14.84
N SER A 16 -15.94 -8.80 -14.58
CA SER A 16 -14.69 -8.34 -13.97
C SER A 16 -13.49 -8.93 -14.71
N GLY A 17 -12.42 -8.14 -14.82
CA GLY A 17 -11.16 -8.56 -15.42
C GLY A 17 -10.02 -8.38 -14.44
N ALA A 18 -9.08 -9.31 -14.46
CA ALA A 18 -7.82 -9.22 -13.76
C ALA A 18 -6.65 -9.37 -14.74
N ALA A 19 -5.59 -8.58 -14.54
CA ALA A 19 -4.35 -8.68 -15.29
C ALA A 19 -3.17 -8.76 -14.33
N SER A 20 -2.18 -9.59 -14.64
CA SER A 20 -0.95 -9.67 -13.87
C SER A 20 0.28 -9.71 -14.76
N LEU A 21 1.34 -9.09 -14.27
CA LEU A 21 2.65 -9.07 -14.88
C LEU A 21 3.71 -9.46 -13.85
N PHE A 22 4.56 -10.41 -14.22
CA PHE A 22 5.68 -10.88 -13.42
C PHE A 22 6.96 -10.62 -14.17
N PHE A 23 7.93 -10.03 -13.48
CA PHE A 23 9.26 -9.79 -13.98
C PHE A 23 10.29 -10.30 -12.99
N ASN A 24 11.07 -11.30 -13.39
CA ASN A 24 12.14 -11.85 -12.58
C ASN A 24 13.49 -11.50 -13.21
N ALA A 25 14.35 -10.81 -12.47
CA ALA A 25 15.72 -10.46 -12.87
C ALA A 25 16.69 -10.66 -11.70
N SER A 26 17.49 -11.73 -11.76
CA SER A 26 18.61 -12.08 -10.85
C SER A 26 18.31 -12.04 -9.35
N ASN A 27 18.20 -10.84 -8.77
CA ASN A 27 18.02 -10.55 -7.35
C ASN A 27 16.75 -9.72 -7.06
N VAL A 28 15.93 -9.49 -8.09
CA VAL A 28 14.68 -8.73 -8.00
C VAL A 28 13.57 -9.53 -8.67
N LYS A 29 12.49 -9.71 -7.91
CA LYS A 29 11.24 -10.29 -8.39
C LYS A 29 10.13 -9.27 -8.23
N LEU A 30 9.58 -8.82 -9.35
CA LEU A 30 8.50 -7.85 -9.42
C LEU A 30 7.22 -8.54 -9.87
N ARG A 31 6.11 -8.19 -9.22
CA ARG A 31 4.75 -8.60 -9.56
C ARG A 31 3.88 -7.35 -9.59
N THR A 32 3.17 -7.14 -10.68
CA THR A 32 2.10 -6.14 -10.77
C THR A 32 0.80 -6.87 -11.02
N THR A 33 -0.25 -6.56 -10.27
CA THR A 33 -1.59 -7.10 -10.49
C THR A 33 -2.60 -5.98 -10.54
N MET A 34 -3.64 -6.12 -11.35
CA MET A 34 -4.79 -5.23 -11.39
C MET A 34 -6.04 -6.09 -11.38
N THR A 35 -6.96 -5.84 -10.45
CA THR A 35 -8.24 -6.57 -10.33
C THR A 35 -9.41 -5.64 -10.62
N ASP A 36 -10.57 -6.19 -10.95
CA ASP A 36 -11.81 -5.43 -11.13
C ASP A 36 -11.69 -4.29 -12.16
N ALA A 37 -10.93 -4.55 -13.24
CA ALA A 37 -10.78 -3.63 -14.34
C ALA A 37 -12.13 -3.48 -15.08
N THR A 38 -12.68 -2.27 -15.08
CA THR A 38 -13.91 -1.95 -15.82
C THR A 38 -13.60 -0.98 -16.95
N ILE A 39 -14.08 -1.26 -18.17
CA ILE A 39 -13.91 -0.37 -19.33
C ILE A 39 -15.17 0.52 -19.55
N ILE A 40 -16.27 0.23 -18.84
CA ILE A 40 -17.63 0.74 -19.11
C ILE A 40 -17.74 2.27 -18.98
N ALA A 41 -16.79 2.96 -18.34
CA ALA A 41 -16.74 4.42 -18.23
C ALA A 41 -15.32 5.00 -18.41
N GLY A 42 -14.42 4.27 -19.09
CA GLY A 42 -12.99 4.54 -19.14
C GLY A 42 -12.18 3.63 -18.20
N PRO A 43 -10.85 3.55 -18.37
CA PRO A 43 -10.01 2.63 -17.61
C PRO A 43 -10.03 2.99 -16.11
N SER A 44 -10.52 2.07 -15.28
CA SER A 44 -10.38 2.16 -13.82
C SER A 44 -9.12 1.42 -13.36
N LEU A 45 -8.33 2.07 -12.49
CA LEU A 45 -7.16 1.47 -11.83
C LEU A 45 -7.56 0.88 -10.47
N ASN A 46 -8.65 0.12 -10.46
CA ASN A 46 -9.08 -0.57 -9.24
C ASN A 46 -8.14 -1.75 -8.95
N GLY A 47 -7.95 -2.04 -7.67
CA GLY A 47 -7.19 -3.21 -7.22
C GLY A 47 -5.77 -3.30 -7.80
N LEU A 48 -5.14 -2.17 -8.12
CA LEU A 48 -3.77 -2.15 -8.63
C LEU A 48 -2.82 -2.42 -7.46
N SER A 49 -2.01 -3.46 -7.56
CA SER A 49 -0.98 -3.81 -6.59
C SER A 49 0.37 -3.97 -7.29
N LEU A 50 1.42 -3.42 -6.69
CA LEU A 50 2.80 -3.59 -7.11
C LEU A 50 3.58 -4.22 -5.96
N VAL A 51 4.18 -5.37 -6.20
CA VAL A 51 4.91 -6.16 -5.21
C VAL A 51 6.34 -6.40 -5.70
N VAL A 52 7.31 -6.05 -4.88
CA VAL A 52 8.69 -6.52 -4.98
C VAL A 52 8.85 -7.63 -3.94
N GLU A 53 9.25 -8.83 -4.38
CA GLU A 53 9.35 -10.01 -3.51
C GLU A 53 10.79 -10.29 -3.02
N GLU A 54 11.80 -9.80 -3.75
CA GLU A 54 13.22 -10.00 -3.43
C GLU A 54 14.02 -8.71 -3.65
N PRO A 55 15.05 -8.41 -2.82
CA PRO A 55 15.57 -9.21 -1.70
C PRO A 55 14.74 -9.08 -0.41
N ASP A 56 13.83 -8.12 -0.36
CA ASP A 56 12.86 -7.89 0.70
C ASP A 56 11.47 -7.78 0.07
N PHE A 57 10.44 -7.78 0.91
CA PHE A 57 9.07 -7.75 0.46
C PHE A 57 8.49 -6.34 0.59
N PHE A 58 8.01 -5.78 -0.52
CA PHE A 58 7.48 -4.42 -0.58
C PHE A 58 6.22 -4.41 -1.44
N ILE A 59 5.09 -4.04 -0.86
CA ILE A 59 3.79 -3.92 -1.52
C ILE A 59 3.38 -2.45 -1.58
N ILE A 60 2.93 -2.01 -2.75
CA ILE A 60 2.14 -0.81 -2.95
C ILE A 60 0.76 -1.24 -3.45
N ASP A 61 -0.27 -1.02 -2.66
CA ASP A 61 -1.67 -1.26 -3.05
C ASP A 61 -2.37 0.08 -3.30
N TYR A 62 -2.86 0.26 -4.51
CA TYR A 62 -3.60 1.44 -4.93
C TYR A 62 -5.06 1.09 -5.17
N ASN A 63 -5.93 1.67 -4.34
CA ASN A 63 -7.37 1.43 -4.40
C ASN A 63 -8.11 2.73 -4.74
N VAL A 64 -8.91 2.72 -5.80
CA VAL A 64 -9.67 3.90 -6.25
C VAL A 64 -11.18 3.65 -6.34
N PRO A 65 -11.90 3.61 -5.20
CA PRO A 65 -13.33 3.81 -5.22
C PRO A 65 -13.64 4.99 -4.28
N LYS A 66 -13.78 6.19 -4.86
CA LYS A 66 -14.24 7.45 -4.22
C LYS A 66 -13.24 8.22 -3.33
N LYS A 67 -12.23 7.57 -2.73
CA LYS A 67 -11.08 8.22 -2.07
C LYS A 67 -9.81 7.64 -2.68
N LYS A 68 -8.86 8.48 -3.12
CA LYS A 68 -7.57 7.94 -3.60
C LYS A 68 -6.78 7.53 -2.36
N LEU A 69 -6.83 6.23 -2.06
CA LEU A 69 -6.15 5.59 -0.95
C LEU A 69 -4.99 4.79 -1.53
N LEU A 70 -3.78 5.10 -1.06
CA LEU A 70 -2.58 4.34 -1.35
C LEU A 70 -2.13 3.69 -0.05
N ASN A 71 -2.08 2.35 -0.02
CA ASN A 71 -1.48 1.60 1.07
C ASN A 71 -0.08 1.15 0.68
N LEU A 72 0.81 1.17 1.65
CA LEU A 72 2.20 0.81 1.53
C LEU A 72 2.53 -0.18 2.64
N THR A 73 3.07 -1.34 2.29
CA THR A 73 3.58 -2.29 3.28
C THR A 73 4.99 -2.68 2.88
N TYR A 74 5.94 -2.47 3.78
CA TYR A 74 7.32 -2.91 3.64
C TYR A 74 7.66 -3.92 4.74
N ILE A 75 8.25 -5.04 4.35
CA ILE A 75 8.68 -6.10 5.24
C ILE A 75 10.15 -6.41 4.93
N HIS A 76 11.02 -6.05 5.88
CA HIS A 76 12.43 -6.42 5.88
C HIS A 76 12.64 -7.63 6.79
N SER A 77 13.29 -8.69 6.30
CA SER A 77 13.36 -9.98 7.05
C SER A 77 14.78 -10.51 7.28
N ARG A 78 15.82 -9.72 6.99
CA ARG A 78 17.20 -10.22 6.95
C ARG A 78 17.74 -10.71 8.32
N ASP A 79 17.39 -10.06 9.42
CA ASP A 79 17.83 -10.45 10.77
C ASP A 79 16.72 -10.33 11.83
N ASN A 80 15.91 -9.27 11.75
CA ASN A 80 14.69 -9.09 12.54
C ASN A 80 13.58 -8.59 11.61
N ARG A 81 12.40 -9.21 11.67
CA ARG A 81 11.26 -8.82 10.85
C ARG A 81 10.82 -7.40 11.22
N THR A 82 11.07 -6.44 10.35
CA THR A 82 10.52 -5.09 10.46
C THR A 82 9.37 -4.95 9.48
N ILE A 83 8.19 -4.64 10.00
CA ILE A 83 7.01 -4.31 9.20
C ILE A 83 6.77 -2.82 9.33
N VAL A 84 6.67 -2.17 8.19
CA VAL A 84 6.32 -0.77 8.03
C VAL A 84 5.05 -0.73 7.21
N ASP A 85 3.95 -0.39 7.86
CA ASP A 85 2.67 -0.15 7.18
C ASP A 85 2.44 1.35 7.09
N GLY A 86 1.91 1.80 5.96
CA GLY A 86 1.52 3.18 5.77
C GLY A 86 0.32 3.32 4.87
N SER A 87 -0.40 4.41 5.02
CA SER A 87 -1.44 4.77 4.09
C SER A 87 -1.49 6.27 3.82
N LEU A 88 -1.80 6.62 2.59
CA LEU A 88 -1.96 7.98 2.11
C LEU A 88 -3.37 8.13 1.56
N VAL A 89 -4.14 9.05 2.15
CA VAL A 89 -5.52 9.36 1.74
C VAL A 89 -5.56 10.78 1.22
N THR A 90 -6.05 10.95 -0.01
CA THR A 90 -6.55 12.25 -0.48
C THR A 90 -8.07 12.25 -0.49
N ASP A 91 -8.67 13.27 0.10
CA ASP A 91 -10.11 13.51 0.03
C ASP A 91 -10.46 14.64 -0.97
N PRO A 92 -11.75 14.80 -1.32
CA PRO A 92 -12.19 15.86 -2.23
C PRO A 92 -11.95 17.30 -1.74
N THR A 93 -11.62 17.51 -0.47
CA THR A 93 -11.32 18.82 0.12
C THR A 93 -9.85 19.20 0.01
N ASN A 94 -9.07 18.48 -0.82
CA ASN A 94 -7.61 18.61 -0.94
C ASN A 94 -6.87 18.39 0.39
N LYS A 95 -7.46 17.59 1.29
CA LYS A 95 -6.78 17.14 2.49
C LYS A 95 -6.03 15.85 2.19
N LEU A 96 -4.73 15.87 2.46
CA LEU A 96 -3.80 14.77 2.37
C LEU A 96 -3.53 14.27 3.79
N SER A 97 -3.77 12.99 4.06
CA SER A 97 -3.41 12.37 5.35
C SER A 97 -2.49 11.20 5.11
N ALA A 98 -1.34 11.19 5.77
CA ALA A 98 -0.39 10.09 5.75
C ALA A 98 -0.34 9.47 7.15
N ASN A 99 -0.41 8.15 7.25
CA ASN A 99 -0.05 7.46 8.48
C ASN A 99 1.00 6.39 8.20
N TYR A 100 1.78 6.10 9.23
CA TYR A 100 2.83 5.11 9.22
C TYR A 100 2.89 4.41 10.58
N MET A 101 3.04 3.09 10.57
CA MET A 101 3.16 2.26 11.76
C MET A 101 4.35 1.30 11.63
N VAL A 102 5.15 1.19 12.69
CA VAL A 102 6.27 0.22 12.79
C VAL A 102 5.95 -0.85 13.81
N SER A 103 5.81 -2.10 13.38
CA SER A 103 5.43 -3.19 14.29
C SER A 103 6.53 -3.64 15.25
N THR A 104 7.81 -3.33 14.98
CA THR A 104 8.91 -3.68 15.91
C THR A 104 9.00 -2.78 17.13
N LYS A 105 8.37 -1.60 17.09
CA LYS A 105 8.43 -0.58 18.16
C LYS A 105 7.09 0.11 18.45
N ASN A 106 5.98 -0.40 17.90
CA ASN A 106 4.63 0.15 17.97
C ASN A 106 4.59 1.70 17.90
N CYS A 107 5.36 2.26 16.97
CA CYS A 107 5.38 3.71 16.72
C CYS A 107 4.38 4.02 15.62
N LYS A 108 3.48 4.98 15.88
CA LYS A 108 2.52 5.48 14.91
C LYS A 108 2.76 6.97 14.66
N LEU A 109 2.97 7.33 13.40
CA LEU A 109 3.04 8.71 12.96
C LEU A 109 1.81 9.03 12.11
N VAL A 110 1.15 10.15 12.40
CA VAL A 110 0.05 10.67 11.59
C VAL A 110 0.38 12.09 11.17
N TYR A 111 0.38 12.31 9.86
CA TYR A 111 0.53 13.62 9.25
C TYR A 111 -0.75 13.96 8.50
N THR A 112 -1.18 15.21 8.59
CA THR A 112 -2.35 15.69 7.86
C THR A 112 -2.08 17.11 7.36
N TYR A 113 -2.34 17.31 6.08
CA TYR A 113 -2.22 18.59 5.40
C TYR A 113 -3.53 18.91 4.70
N ALA A 114 -4.03 20.13 4.84
CA ALA A 114 -5.15 20.64 4.07
C ALA A 114 -4.70 21.85 3.27
N HIS A 115 -4.98 21.89 1.97
CA HIS A 115 -4.64 23.04 1.14
C HIS A 115 -5.30 24.32 1.67
N GLY A 116 -4.51 25.33 2.00
CA GLY A 116 -4.99 26.58 2.64
C GLY A 116 -5.25 26.48 4.16
N GLY A 117 -4.99 25.32 4.77
CA GLY A 117 -5.08 25.10 6.21
C GLY A 117 -3.72 24.91 6.88
N ILE A 118 -3.73 24.75 8.21
CA ILE A 118 -2.52 24.43 8.99
C ILE A 118 -2.24 22.93 8.88
N ALA A 119 -0.98 22.58 8.60
CA ALA A 119 -0.52 21.19 8.66
C ALA A 119 -0.49 20.71 10.13
N THR A 120 -1.08 19.57 10.41
CA THR A 120 -1.05 18.94 11.73
C THR A 120 -0.16 17.71 11.73
N PHE A 121 0.60 17.54 12.80
CA PHE A 121 1.55 16.47 12.95
C PHE A 121 1.41 15.86 14.35
N GLU A 122 1.12 14.57 14.39
CA GLU A 122 0.88 13.83 15.63
C GLU A 122 1.79 12.59 15.65
N GLN A 123 2.72 12.57 16.62
CA GLN A 123 3.55 11.41 16.92
C GLN A 123 2.95 10.66 18.10
N CYS A 124 2.79 9.34 17.98
CA CYS A 124 2.41 8.48 19.08
C CYS A 124 3.43 7.35 19.23
N TYR A 125 4.04 7.25 20.40
CA TYR A 125 4.96 6.18 20.76
C TYR A 125 4.29 5.30 21.80
N ASP A 126 3.92 4.07 21.43
CA ASP A 126 3.56 3.04 22.40
C ASP A 126 4.78 2.15 22.64
N LEU A 127 5.67 2.62 23.51
CA LEU A 127 6.74 1.80 24.03
C LEU A 127 6.09 0.83 25.03
N GLY A 128 5.76 -0.38 24.57
CA GLY A 128 5.23 -1.44 25.45
C GLY A 128 6.04 -1.54 26.75
N LYS A 129 5.38 -1.98 27.84
CA LYS A 129 5.86 -1.97 29.24
C LYS A 129 7.38 -1.77 29.41
N ASN A 130 7.70 -0.62 30.01
CA ASN A 130 9.00 -0.13 30.48
C ASN A 130 9.93 0.57 29.46
N PRO A 131 9.71 1.87 29.19
CA PRO A 131 10.70 2.72 28.53
C PRO A 131 11.89 3.12 29.42
N TRP A 132 11.98 2.65 30.67
CA TRP A 132 12.95 3.12 31.68
C TRP A 132 13.60 2.02 32.53
N ASP A 133 13.89 0.82 32.00
CA ASP A 133 14.86 -0.06 32.68
C ASP A 133 16.29 0.41 32.36
N PHE A 134 16.66 1.56 32.93
CA PHE A 134 18.06 1.88 33.20
C PHE A 134 18.39 1.33 34.59
N LEU A 135 19.07 0.19 34.64
CA LEU A 135 19.73 -0.36 35.82
C LEU A 135 21.12 -0.84 35.42
#